data_AF-A0A9P6MJB5-F1
#
_entry.id   AF-A0A9P6MJB5-F1
#
_cell.length_a   1.000
_cell.length_b   1.000
_cell.length_c   1.000
_cell.angle_alpha   90.00
_cell.angle_beta   90.00
_cell.angle_gamma   90.00
#
_symmetry.space_group_name_H-M   'P 1'
#
loop_
_entity.id
_entity.type
_entity.pdbx_description
1 polymer ?
#
loop_
_entity_poly.entity_id
_entity_poly.type
_entity_poly.pdbx_seq_one_letter_code
_entity_poly.pdbx_strand_id
1 'polypeptide(L)'
;MVGAMQAILSAMEDNQVALTYPENQKYMAIFTVMPRIPSGTPYPSPYQQALKALWSDPSVQQVYHLGHTYALADNVKYFFDSVDRLYKPDYMPDDADILRCRVKSTGITETTFHLGTLTYRMFDVGGQRSERKKWIHCFEGVTAVLFLVAISGYDQCLVEDKDAMDIFKNKIRHSSIKAYFPDYEGPDDDPTEATEFFRKRFTRLNRSEHKEVYVHYTDATDTNLLRNIMASVNDIILSRNVKAMVL
;
A
#
# COMPACT_ATOMS: atom_id res chain seq x y z
N MET A 1 -2.19 -13.80 1.32
CA MET A 1 -1.19 -14.84 0.99
C MET A 1 -1.53 -15.59 -0.31
N VAL A 2 -2.62 -16.39 -0.39
CA VAL A 2 -2.96 -17.12 -1.65
C VAL A 2 -2.97 -16.22 -2.88
N GLY A 3 -3.75 -15.14 -2.88
CA GLY A 3 -3.84 -14.26 -4.06
C GLY A 3 -2.52 -13.61 -4.47
N ALA A 4 -1.61 -13.37 -3.51
CA ALA A 4 -0.28 -12.85 -3.82
C ALA A 4 0.61 -13.93 -4.46
N MET A 5 0.60 -15.15 -3.92
CA MET A 5 1.31 -16.27 -4.53
C MET A 5 0.76 -16.57 -5.93
N GLN A 6 -0.57 -16.55 -6.10
CA GLN A 6 -1.20 -16.70 -7.40
C GLN A 6 -0.72 -15.65 -8.40
N ALA A 7 -0.66 -14.37 -7.99
CA ALA A 7 -0.13 -13.30 -8.84
C ALA A 7 1.34 -13.53 -9.24
N ILE A 8 2.19 -13.96 -8.30
CA ILE A 8 3.60 -14.27 -8.59
C ILE A 8 3.70 -15.44 -9.58
N LEU A 9 2.93 -16.52 -9.38
CA LEU A 9 2.95 -17.68 -10.27
C LEU A 9 2.44 -17.34 -11.68
N SER A 10 1.38 -16.53 -11.80
CA SER A 10 0.93 -16.03 -13.10
C SER A 10 2.00 -15.17 -13.78
N ALA A 11 2.68 -14.30 -13.03
CA ALA A 11 3.78 -13.51 -13.55
C ALA A 11 4.98 -14.39 -13.98
N MET A 12 5.24 -15.52 -13.31
CA MET A 12 6.26 -16.49 -13.76
C MET A 12 5.91 -17.08 -15.12
N GLU A 13 4.64 -17.45 -15.35
CA GLU A 13 4.16 -17.95 -16.63
C GLU A 13 4.29 -16.89 -17.74
N ASP A 14 3.86 -15.65 -17.46
CA ASP A 14 3.94 -14.54 -18.41
C ASP A 14 5.39 -14.19 -18.80
N ASN A 15 6.34 -14.33 -17.87
CA ASN A 15 7.76 -14.07 -18.09
C ASN A 15 8.55 -15.34 -18.50
N GLN A 16 7.87 -16.47 -18.72
CA GLN A 16 8.48 -17.75 -19.10
C GLN A 16 9.59 -18.21 -18.13
N VAL A 17 9.42 -17.93 -16.83
CA VAL A 17 10.38 -18.30 -15.78
C VAL A 17 9.98 -19.64 -15.18
N ALA A 18 10.80 -20.67 -15.38
CA ALA A 18 10.61 -21.97 -14.74
C ALA A 18 11.05 -21.94 -13.27
N LEU A 19 10.42 -22.78 -12.43
CA LEU A 19 10.85 -23.00 -11.04
C LEU A 19 12.27 -23.55 -11.01
N THR A 20 13.09 -23.04 -10.08
CA THR A 20 14.45 -23.54 -9.87
C THR A 20 14.41 -24.95 -9.29
N TYR A 21 13.42 -25.24 -8.44
CA TYR A 21 13.18 -26.56 -7.85
C TYR A 21 11.99 -27.23 -8.53
N PRO A 22 12.19 -28.18 -9.47
CA PRO A 22 11.10 -28.81 -10.22
C PRO A 22 10.07 -29.52 -9.35
N GLU A 23 10.47 -30.04 -8.19
CA GLU A 23 9.58 -30.68 -7.23
C GLU A 23 8.51 -29.74 -6.65
N ASN A 24 8.72 -28.42 -6.73
CA ASN A 24 7.76 -27.42 -6.28
C ASN A 24 6.57 -27.27 -7.24
N GLN A 25 6.63 -27.80 -8.47
CA GLN A 25 5.52 -27.76 -9.43
C GLN A 25 4.23 -28.34 -8.85
N LYS A 26 4.33 -29.38 -8.00
CA LYS A 26 3.18 -29.99 -7.32
C LYS A 26 2.38 -29.00 -6.46
N TYR A 27 3.02 -27.93 -5.98
CA TYR A 27 2.37 -26.91 -5.15
C TYR A 27 1.62 -25.85 -5.96
N MET A 28 1.94 -25.66 -7.25
CA MET A 28 1.32 -24.62 -8.08
C MET A 28 -0.20 -24.78 -8.16
N ALA A 29 -0.67 -26.03 -8.31
CA ALA A 29 -2.10 -26.34 -8.41
C ALA A 29 -2.92 -25.86 -7.19
N ILE A 30 -2.30 -25.77 -6.01
CA ILE A 30 -2.96 -25.36 -4.76
C ILE A 30 -3.37 -23.87 -4.81
N PHE A 31 -2.66 -23.03 -5.58
CA PHE A 31 -2.92 -21.59 -5.69
C PHE A 31 -3.82 -21.21 -6.87
N THR A 32 -4.28 -22.18 -7.65
CA THR A 32 -5.22 -21.92 -8.77
C THR A 32 -6.61 -21.51 -8.29
N VAL A 33 -6.98 -21.90 -7.06
CA VAL A 33 -8.27 -21.61 -6.45
C VAL A 33 -8.07 -20.92 -5.10
N MET A 34 -8.77 -19.81 -4.90
CA MET A 34 -8.83 -19.14 -3.61
C MET A 34 -9.67 -19.98 -2.63
N PRO A 35 -9.11 -20.40 -1.48
CA PRO A 35 -9.86 -21.17 -0.51
C PRO A 35 -10.94 -20.29 0.13
N ARG A 36 -12.15 -20.83 0.27
CA ARG A 36 -13.18 -20.22 1.14
C ARG A 36 -12.90 -20.67 2.56
N ILE A 37 -12.59 -19.72 3.44
CA ILE A 37 -12.26 -19.97 4.85
C ILE A 37 -13.37 -19.35 5.69
N PRO A 38 -14.23 -20.16 6.33
CA PRO A 38 -15.23 -19.65 7.25
C PRO A 38 -14.60 -18.85 8.40
N SER A 39 -15.34 -17.86 8.91
CA SER A 39 -14.90 -17.09 10.08
C SER A 39 -14.59 -18.02 11.27
N GLY A 40 -13.47 -17.77 11.94
CA GLY A 40 -13.03 -18.57 13.09
C GLY A 40 -12.42 -19.93 12.76
N THR A 41 -12.19 -20.26 11.49
CA THR A 41 -11.49 -21.50 11.12
C THR A 41 -10.02 -21.24 10.79
N PRO A 42 -9.11 -22.18 11.12
CA PRO A 42 -7.69 -22.02 10.81
C PRO A 42 -7.47 -22.06 9.30
N TYR A 43 -6.37 -21.44 8.87
CA TYR A 43 -5.96 -21.48 7.48
C TYR A 43 -5.63 -22.92 7.04
N PRO A 44 -5.99 -23.37 5.82
CA PRO A 44 -5.82 -24.77 5.47
C PRO A 44 -4.35 -25.19 5.44
N SER A 45 -4.02 -26.27 6.15
CA SER A 45 -2.63 -26.73 6.34
C SER A 45 -1.84 -27.03 5.06
N PRO A 46 -2.43 -27.50 3.93
CA PRO A 46 -1.65 -27.74 2.71
C PRO A 46 -0.96 -26.47 2.17
N TYR A 47 -1.52 -25.29 2.44
CA TYR A 47 -0.92 -24.03 1.99
C TYR A 47 0.35 -23.68 2.77
N GLN A 48 0.55 -24.16 4.00
CA GLN A 48 1.74 -23.80 4.79
C GLN A 48 3.02 -24.27 4.11
N GLN A 49 3.08 -25.58 3.82
CA GLN A 49 4.24 -26.18 3.17
C GLN A 49 4.42 -25.64 1.75
N ALA A 50 3.32 -25.46 1.03
CA ALA A 50 3.33 -24.93 -0.33
C ALA A 50 3.86 -23.48 -0.39
N LEU A 51 3.38 -22.60 0.50
CA LEU A 51 3.87 -21.22 0.62
C LEU A 51 5.35 -21.19 0.94
N LYS A 52 5.81 -21.98 1.91
CA LYS A 52 7.22 -22.03 2.30
C LYS A 52 8.12 -22.49 1.17
N ALA A 53 7.76 -23.60 0.52
CA ALA A 53 8.59 -24.20 -0.52
C ALA A 53 8.71 -23.27 -1.74
N LEU A 54 7.59 -22.73 -2.21
CA LEU A 54 7.59 -21.77 -3.32
C LEU A 54 8.28 -20.46 -2.93
N TRP A 55 8.03 -19.91 -1.73
CA TRP A 55 8.69 -18.67 -1.32
C TRP A 55 10.21 -18.80 -1.22
N SER A 56 10.71 -19.99 -0.86
CA SER A 56 12.15 -20.27 -0.85
C SER A 56 12.77 -20.52 -2.23
N ASP A 57 11.96 -20.65 -3.29
CA ASP A 57 12.45 -20.90 -4.65
C ASP A 57 13.09 -19.62 -5.26
N PRO A 58 14.35 -19.68 -5.72
CA PRO A 58 15.01 -18.52 -6.33
C PRO A 58 14.24 -17.89 -7.50
N SER A 59 13.56 -18.71 -8.31
CA SER A 59 12.77 -18.20 -9.43
C SER A 59 11.55 -17.41 -8.95
N VAL A 60 10.92 -17.84 -7.86
CA VAL A 60 9.81 -17.12 -7.22
C VAL A 60 10.29 -15.79 -6.64
N GLN A 61 11.46 -15.77 -5.98
CA GLN A 61 12.07 -14.54 -5.48
C GLN A 61 12.41 -13.57 -6.63
N GLN A 62 12.97 -14.08 -7.73
CA GLN A 62 13.25 -13.27 -8.93
C GLN A 62 11.99 -12.56 -9.44
N VAL A 63 10.86 -13.28 -9.57
CA VAL A 63 9.61 -12.69 -10.06
C VAL A 63 8.92 -11.81 -9.01
N TYR A 64 9.06 -12.11 -7.73
CA TYR A 64 8.64 -11.22 -6.64
C TYR A 64 9.30 -9.84 -6.74
N HIS A 65 10.60 -9.77 -7.07
CA HIS A 65 11.30 -8.50 -7.28
C HIS A 65 10.79 -7.70 -8.48
N LEU A 66 10.06 -8.34 -9.41
CA LEU A 66 9.35 -7.68 -10.49
C LEU A 66 7.93 -7.24 -10.09
N GLY A 67 7.53 -7.38 -8.83
CA GLY A 67 6.17 -7.11 -8.32
C GLY A 67 5.57 -5.76 -8.68
N HIS A 68 6.42 -4.75 -8.91
CA HIS A 68 5.99 -3.42 -9.35
C HIS A 68 5.31 -3.43 -10.74
N THR A 69 5.70 -4.35 -11.63
CA THR A 69 5.16 -4.42 -13.00
C THR A 69 3.73 -4.96 -13.04
N TYR A 70 3.31 -5.74 -12.03
CA TYR A 70 1.98 -6.36 -11.96
C TYR A 70 1.21 -6.02 -10.67
N ALA A 71 1.58 -4.90 -10.02
CA ALA A 71 0.89 -4.35 -8.85
C ALA A 71 0.77 -5.35 -7.67
N LEU A 72 1.84 -6.10 -7.40
CA LEU A 72 1.92 -6.98 -6.25
C LEU A 72 1.81 -6.18 -4.94
N ALA A 73 1.14 -6.76 -3.94
CA ALA A 73 1.02 -6.11 -2.64
C ALA A 73 2.40 -5.98 -1.94
N ASP A 74 2.61 -4.86 -1.27
CA ASP A 74 3.82 -4.52 -0.50
C ASP A 74 4.00 -5.38 0.76
N ASN A 75 2.90 -5.86 1.35
CA ASN A 75 2.90 -6.70 2.55
C ASN A 75 3.30 -8.17 2.31
N VAL A 76 3.59 -8.57 1.07
CA VAL A 76 3.85 -9.97 0.70
C VAL A 76 5.02 -10.55 1.48
N LYS A 77 6.18 -9.87 1.46
CA LYS A 77 7.37 -10.33 2.17
C LYS A 77 7.13 -10.49 3.67
N TYR A 78 6.47 -9.52 4.30
CA TYR A 78 6.16 -9.56 5.73
C TYR A 78 5.40 -10.83 6.13
N PHE A 79 4.33 -11.16 5.39
CA PHE A 79 3.53 -12.35 5.69
C PHE A 79 4.23 -13.65 5.28
N PHE A 80 4.95 -13.67 4.16
CA PHE A 80 5.57 -14.88 3.64
C PHE A 80 6.79 -15.29 4.46
N ASP A 81 7.57 -14.33 4.96
CA ASP A 81 8.66 -14.59 5.92
C ASP A 81 8.12 -15.05 7.29
N SER A 82 6.85 -14.75 7.58
CA SER A 82 6.19 -15.07 8.86
C SER A 82 5.30 -16.31 8.82
N VAL A 83 5.31 -17.12 7.74
CA VAL A 83 4.36 -18.24 7.56
C VAL A 83 4.33 -19.18 8.76
N ASP A 84 5.48 -19.50 9.36
CA ASP A 84 5.50 -20.37 10.54
C ASP A 84 4.82 -19.77 11.77
N ARG A 85 4.91 -18.45 11.96
CA ARG A 85 4.19 -17.73 13.04
C ARG A 85 2.68 -17.74 12.78
N LEU A 86 2.27 -17.46 11.55
CA LEU A 86 0.86 -17.32 11.15
C LEU A 86 0.07 -18.63 11.22
N TYR A 87 0.73 -19.78 11.16
CA TYR A 87 0.10 -21.11 11.21
C TYR A 87 0.18 -21.77 12.59
N LYS A 88 0.68 -21.07 13.62
CA LYS A 88 0.63 -21.60 14.98
C LYS A 88 -0.82 -21.79 15.43
N PRO A 89 -1.15 -22.86 16.17
CA PRO A 89 -2.52 -23.10 16.64
C PRO A 89 -3.08 -21.99 17.54
N ASP A 90 -2.19 -21.28 18.24
CA ASP A 90 -2.47 -20.17 19.14
C ASP A 90 -2.19 -18.80 18.50
N TYR A 91 -2.05 -18.74 17.17
CA TYR A 91 -1.82 -17.49 16.46
C TYR A 91 -2.92 -16.47 16.76
N MET A 92 -2.49 -15.32 17.24
CA MET A 92 -3.29 -14.12 17.39
C MET A 92 -2.59 -12.98 16.62
N PRO A 93 -3.28 -12.31 15.69
CA PRO A 93 -2.70 -11.18 14.97
C PRO A 93 -2.22 -10.11 15.95
N ASP A 94 -0.99 -9.65 15.77
CA ASP A 94 -0.47 -8.49 16.47
C ASP A 94 -0.82 -7.19 15.72
N ASP A 95 -0.53 -6.04 16.33
CA ASP A 95 -0.79 -4.74 15.69
C ASP A 95 -0.06 -4.61 14.35
N ALA A 96 1.12 -5.23 14.19
CA ALA A 96 1.88 -5.19 12.95
C ALA A 96 1.21 -5.99 11.82
N ASP A 97 0.59 -7.12 12.15
CA ASP A 97 -0.25 -7.92 11.24
C ASP A 97 -1.49 -7.12 10.83
N ILE A 98 -2.18 -6.53 11.79
CA ILE A 98 -3.41 -5.76 11.57
C ILE A 98 -3.12 -4.55 10.66
N LEU A 99 -2.08 -3.78 10.94
CA LEU A 99 -1.69 -2.61 10.16
C LEU A 99 -1.25 -2.95 8.74
N ARG A 100 -0.69 -4.15 8.51
CA ARG A 100 -0.27 -4.61 7.18
C ARG A 100 -1.37 -5.37 6.44
N CYS A 101 -2.46 -5.74 7.11
CA CYS A 101 -3.59 -6.39 6.46
C CYS A 101 -4.30 -5.40 5.54
N ARG A 102 -4.40 -5.75 4.25
CA ARG A 102 -5.06 -4.90 3.26
C ARG A 102 -6.50 -5.34 3.07
N VAL A 103 -7.44 -4.53 3.56
CA VAL A 103 -8.86 -4.61 3.22
C VAL A 103 -9.19 -3.44 2.30
N LYS A 104 -9.82 -3.71 1.16
CA LYS A 104 -10.22 -2.64 0.25
C LYS A 104 -11.34 -1.82 0.90
N SER A 105 -11.07 -0.56 1.23
CA SER A 105 -12.13 0.37 1.64
C SER A 105 -13.14 0.53 0.50
N THR A 106 -14.41 0.24 0.79
CA THR A 106 -15.53 0.44 -0.11
C THR A 106 -16.55 1.33 0.59
N GLY A 107 -17.09 2.31 -0.12
CA GLY A 107 -17.96 3.32 0.45
C GLY A 107 -17.20 4.35 1.30
N ILE A 108 -17.89 4.82 2.33
CA ILE A 108 -17.44 5.87 3.26
C ILE A 108 -17.62 5.31 4.66
N THR A 109 -16.57 5.33 5.46
CA THR A 109 -16.60 4.92 6.88
C THR A 109 -16.31 6.12 7.75
N GLU A 110 -17.14 6.33 8.78
CA GLU A 110 -16.95 7.40 9.76
C GLU A 110 -16.40 6.81 11.07
N THR A 111 -15.34 7.42 11.59
CA THR A 111 -14.81 7.13 12.93
C THR A 111 -14.79 8.42 13.74
N THR A 112 -15.39 8.38 14.92
CA THR A 112 -15.37 9.49 15.87
C THR A 112 -14.43 9.17 17.03
N PHE A 113 -13.55 10.11 17.36
CA PHE A 113 -12.62 10.00 18.48
C PHE A 113 -12.39 11.35 19.15
N HIS A 114 -11.86 11.33 20.37
CA HIS A 114 -11.59 12.53 21.15
C HIS A 114 -10.08 12.74 21.29
N LEU A 115 -9.63 13.99 21.15
CA LEU A 115 -8.25 14.39 21.40
C LEU A 115 -8.28 15.64 22.29
N GLY A 116 -7.94 15.45 23.57
CA GLY A 116 -8.15 16.48 24.59
C GLY A 116 -9.64 16.82 24.74
N THR A 117 -9.99 18.10 24.54
CA THR A 117 -11.37 18.58 24.59
C THR A 117 -12.08 18.57 23.24
N LEU A 118 -11.37 18.25 22.16
CA LEU A 118 -11.92 18.27 20.81
C LEU A 118 -12.47 16.89 20.42
N THR A 119 -13.56 16.92 19.65
CA THR A 119 -14.14 15.73 19.03
C THR A 119 -13.86 15.75 17.54
N TYR A 120 -13.19 14.71 17.05
CA TYR A 120 -12.85 14.53 15.65
C TYR A 120 -13.81 13.53 15.01
N ARG A 121 -14.32 13.90 13.84
CA ARG A 121 -15.06 13.01 12.94
C ARG A 121 -14.20 12.79 11.70
N MET A 122 -13.62 11.59 11.59
CA MET A 122 -12.76 11.21 10.48
C MET A 122 -13.52 10.32 9.51
N PHE A 123 -13.47 10.68 8.23
CA PHE A 123 -14.11 9.94 7.14
C PHE A 123 -13.03 9.24 6.32
N ASP A 124 -13.00 7.91 6.33
CA ASP A 124 -12.22 7.10 5.40
C ASP A 124 -13.04 6.82 4.14
N VAL A 125 -12.49 7.16 2.98
CA VAL A 125 -13.16 7.06 1.68
C VAL A 125 -12.37 6.17 0.73
N GLY A 126 -13.07 5.27 0.03
CA GLY A 126 -12.44 4.42 -0.97
C GLY A 126 -11.76 5.24 -2.09
N GLY A 127 -10.48 4.97 -2.36
CA GLY A 127 -9.69 5.70 -3.37
C GLY A 127 -9.75 5.17 -4.81
N GLN A 128 -10.35 3.99 -5.01
CA GLN A 128 -10.50 3.35 -6.33
C GLN A 128 -11.38 4.18 -7.26
N ARG A 129 -11.18 4.09 -8.58
CA ARG A 129 -11.91 4.92 -9.57
C ARG A 129 -13.43 4.78 -9.42
N SER A 130 -13.93 3.58 -9.11
CA SER A 130 -15.35 3.32 -8.87
C SER A 130 -15.93 4.03 -7.64
N GLU A 131 -15.09 4.29 -6.63
CA GLU A 131 -15.49 4.83 -5.33
C GLU A 131 -15.47 6.38 -5.30
N ARG A 132 -14.65 7.02 -6.15
CA ARG A 132 -14.47 8.49 -6.17
C ARG A 132 -15.75 9.28 -6.40
N LYS A 133 -16.74 8.71 -7.11
CA LYS A 133 -18.06 9.35 -7.31
C LYS A 133 -18.81 9.57 -5.99
N LYS A 134 -18.50 8.78 -4.95
CA LYS A 134 -19.15 8.85 -3.64
C LYS A 134 -18.58 9.96 -2.76
N TRP A 135 -17.39 10.48 -3.06
CA TRP A 135 -16.71 11.43 -2.18
C TRP A 135 -17.50 12.72 -1.94
N ILE A 136 -18.30 13.17 -2.92
CA ILE A 136 -19.12 14.39 -2.77
C ILE A 136 -20.10 14.31 -1.59
N HIS A 137 -20.48 13.10 -1.14
CA HIS A 137 -21.38 12.89 -0.02
C HIS A 137 -20.77 13.17 1.36
N CYS A 138 -19.44 13.36 1.46
CA CYS A 138 -18.76 13.64 2.72
C CYS A 138 -17.92 14.94 2.70
N PHE A 139 -18.08 15.78 1.67
CA PHE A 139 -17.32 17.03 1.55
C PHE A 139 -17.98 18.25 2.19
N GLU A 140 -19.21 18.12 2.71
CA GLU A 140 -19.88 19.21 3.40
C GLU A 140 -19.36 19.38 4.83
N GLY A 141 -19.01 20.61 5.23
CA GLY A 141 -18.54 20.91 6.58
C GLY A 141 -17.15 20.39 6.93
N VAL A 142 -16.33 20.01 5.94
CA VAL A 142 -14.98 19.48 6.16
C VAL A 142 -14.02 20.58 6.63
N THR A 143 -13.41 20.38 7.80
CA THR A 143 -12.39 21.30 8.37
C THR A 143 -11.04 21.17 7.66
N ALA A 144 -10.62 19.95 7.35
CA ALA A 144 -9.35 19.65 6.71
C ALA A 144 -9.43 18.38 5.88
N VAL A 145 -8.62 18.29 4.82
CA VAL A 145 -8.48 17.10 3.98
C VAL A 145 -7.09 16.52 4.19
N LEU A 146 -7.01 15.26 4.62
CA LEU A 146 -5.77 14.50 4.65
C LEU A 146 -5.65 13.73 3.33
N PHE A 147 -4.81 14.23 2.42
CA PHE A 147 -4.57 13.59 1.14
C PHE A 147 -3.32 12.72 1.21
N LEU A 148 -3.47 11.40 1.07
CA LEU A 148 -2.37 10.45 1.15
C LEU A 148 -1.83 10.08 -0.23
N VAL A 149 -0.51 9.99 -0.33
CA VAL A 149 0.20 9.58 -1.55
C VAL A 149 1.19 8.47 -1.20
N ALA A 150 1.08 7.33 -1.87
CA ALA A 150 2.09 6.28 -1.79
C ALA A 150 3.27 6.64 -2.71
N ILE A 151 4.31 7.25 -2.15
CA ILE A 151 5.52 7.64 -2.90
C ILE A 151 6.20 6.41 -3.50
N SER A 152 6.21 5.29 -2.77
CA SER A 152 6.77 4.00 -3.23
C SER A 152 6.05 3.40 -4.44
N GLY A 153 4.87 3.91 -4.80
CA GLY A 153 4.12 3.45 -5.97
C GLY A 153 4.48 4.17 -7.28
N TYR A 154 5.60 4.91 -7.33
CA TYR A 154 5.96 5.73 -8.49
C TYR A 154 6.19 4.92 -9.78
N ASP A 155 6.54 3.65 -9.64
CA ASP A 155 6.84 2.71 -10.71
C ASP A 155 5.78 1.62 -10.91
N GLN A 156 4.67 1.74 -10.18
CA GLN A 156 3.60 0.76 -10.17
C GLN A 156 2.51 1.13 -11.16
N CYS A 157 2.00 0.13 -11.86
CA CYS A 157 0.75 0.26 -12.61
C CYS A 157 -0.45 0.25 -11.67
N LEU A 158 -1.50 1.00 -12.00
CA LEU A 158 -2.78 0.86 -11.32
C LEU A 158 -3.42 -0.47 -11.74
N VAL A 159 -3.88 -1.27 -10.78
CA VAL A 159 -4.64 -2.51 -11.04
C VAL A 159 -5.85 -2.28 -11.95
N GLU A 160 -6.42 -1.07 -11.89
CA GLU A 160 -7.58 -0.64 -12.68
C GLU A 160 -7.24 -0.30 -14.15
N ASP A 161 -5.95 -0.30 -14.53
CA ASP A 161 -5.47 0.14 -15.84
C ASP A 161 -4.78 -1.03 -16.58
N LYS A 162 -5.59 -1.77 -17.35
CA LYS A 162 -5.14 -3.01 -18.03
C LYS A 162 -4.17 -2.74 -19.19
N ASP A 163 -4.26 -1.56 -19.82
CA ASP A 163 -3.46 -1.20 -20.98
C ASP A 163 -2.04 -0.75 -20.60
N ALA A 164 -1.83 -0.33 -19.34
CA ALA A 164 -0.52 0.04 -18.80
C ALA A 164 0.39 -1.17 -18.52
N MET A 165 -0.19 -2.37 -18.40
CA MET A 165 0.50 -3.62 -18.05
C MET A 165 1.47 -4.10 -19.14
N ASP A 166 1.19 -3.79 -20.42
CA ASP A 166 2.02 -4.23 -21.55
C ASP A 166 3.28 -3.38 -21.79
N ILE A 167 3.36 -2.19 -21.22
CA ILE A 167 4.40 -1.20 -21.55
C ILE A 167 5.73 -1.44 -20.77
N PHE A 168 5.73 -2.28 -19.72
CA PHE A 168 6.85 -2.32 -18.76
C PHE A 168 7.64 -3.63 -18.72
N LYS A 169 7.64 -4.42 -19.80
CA LYS A 169 8.32 -5.73 -19.89
C LYS A 169 9.86 -5.72 -19.94
N ASN A 170 10.56 -4.59 -19.69
CA ASN A 170 12.02 -4.51 -19.96
C ASN A 170 12.90 -3.75 -18.94
N LYS A 171 12.51 -3.58 -17.67
CA LYS A 171 13.36 -2.86 -16.68
C LYS A 171 13.80 -3.80 -15.55
N ILE A 172 15.09 -4.14 -15.54
CA ILE A 172 15.72 -5.06 -14.59
C ILE A 172 16.57 -4.31 -13.57
N ARG A 173 16.49 -4.82 -12.32
CA ARG A 173 17.31 -4.60 -11.10
C ARG A 173 16.96 -3.42 -10.20
N HIS A 174 16.72 -2.22 -10.72
CA HIS A 174 16.28 -1.08 -9.91
C HIS A 174 15.29 -0.24 -10.70
N SER A 175 14.16 0.06 -10.09
CA SER A 175 13.28 1.07 -10.66
C SER A 175 13.94 2.42 -10.46
N SER A 176 14.33 3.05 -11.56
CA SER A 176 14.92 4.39 -11.55
C SER A 176 13.78 5.39 -11.60
N ILE A 177 13.78 6.40 -10.71
CA ILE A 177 12.77 7.46 -10.75
C ILE A 177 12.86 8.19 -12.10
N LYS A 178 14.07 8.40 -12.63
CA LYS A 178 14.30 9.02 -13.95
C LYS A 178 13.62 8.28 -15.09
N ALA A 179 13.47 6.96 -14.96
CA ALA A 179 12.85 6.14 -15.98
C ALA A 179 11.31 6.32 -16.07
N TYR A 180 10.69 6.95 -15.07
CA TYR A 180 9.25 7.24 -14.99
C TYR A 180 8.98 8.76 -14.93
N PHE A 181 9.92 9.53 -14.41
CA PHE A 181 9.89 10.98 -14.27
C PHE A 181 11.16 11.55 -14.90
N PRO A 182 11.17 11.82 -16.23
CA PRO A 182 12.35 12.32 -16.93
C PRO A 182 12.85 13.68 -16.43
N ASP A 183 12.01 14.42 -15.69
CA ASP A 183 12.33 15.68 -15.03
C ASP A 183 12.93 15.52 -13.62
N TYR A 184 13.19 14.29 -13.17
CA TYR A 184 13.96 14.02 -11.95
C TYR A 184 15.46 14.09 -12.23
N GLU A 185 16.15 15.03 -11.58
CA GLU A 185 17.59 15.24 -11.77
C GLU A 185 18.45 14.57 -10.68
N GLY A 186 17.85 14.29 -9.51
CA GLY A 186 18.54 13.71 -8.35
C GLY A 186 19.04 12.28 -8.56
N PRO A 187 19.86 11.75 -7.65
CA PRO A 187 20.32 10.35 -7.70
C PRO A 187 19.19 9.38 -7.30
N ASP A 188 19.16 8.18 -7.90
CA ASP A 188 18.10 7.19 -7.62
C ASP A 188 18.23 6.52 -6.25
N ASP A 189 19.42 6.56 -5.64
CA ASP A 189 19.76 5.94 -4.37
C ASP A 189 19.72 6.89 -3.17
N ASP A 190 19.24 8.13 -3.35
CA ASP A 190 19.02 9.09 -2.27
C ASP A 190 17.52 9.28 -1.97
N PRO A 191 17.01 8.69 -0.86
CA PRO A 191 15.63 8.85 -0.45
C PRO A 191 15.23 10.30 -0.17
N THR A 192 16.17 11.15 0.25
CA THR A 192 15.92 12.55 0.60
C THR A 192 15.61 13.36 -0.66
N GLU A 193 16.44 13.22 -1.69
CA GLU A 193 16.22 13.90 -2.98
C GLU A 193 14.94 13.40 -3.66
N ALA A 194 14.68 12.09 -3.62
CA ALA A 194 13.45 11.50 -4.15
C ALA A 194 12.20 12.05 -3.45
N THR A 195 12.19 12.09 -2.11
CA THR A 195 11.05 12.58 -1.33
C THR A 195 10.82 14.08 -1.51
N GLU A 196 11.87 14.89 -1.64
CA GLU A 196 11.78 16.32 -1.95
C GLU A 196 11.28 16.58 -3.38
N PHE A 197 11.70 15.77 -4.36
CA PHE A 197 11.17 15.82 -5.72
C PHE A 197 9.65 15.64 -5.74
N PHE A 198 9.14 14.56 -5.13
CA PHE A 198 7.70 14.31 -5.08
C PHE A 198 6.96 15.39 -4.30
N ARG A 199 7.51 15.85 -3.16
CA ARG A 199 6.92 16.98 -2.41
C ARG A 199 6.77 18.22 -3.27
N LYS A 200 7.81 18.64 -3.98
CA LYS A 200 7.76 19.80 -4.89
C LYS A 200 6.73 19.57 -5.99
N ARG A 201 6.69 18.37 -6.58
CA ARG A 201 5.75 18.02 -7.66
C ARG A 201 4.30 18.17 -7.21
N PHE A 202 3.92 17.61 -6.06
CA PHE A 202 2.56 17.73 -5.53
C PHE A 202 2.22 19.15 -5.05
N THR A 203 3.16 19.82 -4.39
CA THR A 203 2.93 21.19 -3.89
C THR A 203 2.70 22.17 -5.03
N ARG A 204 3.39 22.01 -6.17
CA ARG A 204 3.18 22.82 -7.39
C ARG A 204 1.80 22.67 -8.03
N LEU A 205 1.04 21.63 -7.68
CA LEU A 205 -0.34 21.46 -8.16
C LEU A 205 -1.32 22.37 -7.42
N ASN A 206 -0.93 22.91 -6.26
CA ASN A 206 -1.72 23.90 -5.55
C ASN A 206 -1.69 25.23 -6.31
N ARG A 207 -2.83 25.59 -6.93
CA ARG A 207 -3.00 26.86 -7.66
C ARG A 207 -3.63 27.97 -6.83
N SER A 208 -3.94 27.70 -5.56
CA SER A 208 -4.61 28.66 -4.70
C SER A 208 -3.60 29.38 -3.81
N GLU A 209 -3.64 30.70 -3.84
CA GLU A 209 -2.82 31.55 -2.95
C GLU A 209 -3.31 31.52 -1.49
N HIS A 210 -4.55 31.07 -1.26
CA HIS A 210 -5.19 31.08 0.06
C HIS A 210 -5.23 29.70 0.73
N LYS A 211 -5.04 28.62 -0.03
CA LYS A 211 -5.00 27.27 0.53
C LYS A 211 -3.56 26.88 0.85
N GLU A 212 -3.18 26.88 2.12
CA GLU A 212 -1.89 26.32 2.51
C GLU A 212 -1.95 24.79 2.48
N VAL A 213 -0.86 24.17 2.02
CA VAL A 213 -0.66 22.73 1.97
C VAL A 213 0.46 22.37 2.93
N TYR A 214 0.15 21.52 3.92
CA TYR A 214 1.11 21.00 4.88
C TYR A 214 1.52 19.59 4.45
N VAL A 215 2.83 19.37 4.33
CA VAL A 215 3.38 18.10 3.87
C VAL A 215 4.08 17.41 5.02
N HIS A 216 3.68 16.16 5.27
CA HIS A 216 4.31 15.28 6.24
C HIS A 216 4.73 13.99 5.53
N TYR A 217 5.91 13.48 5.85
CA TYR A 217 6.35 12.15 5.44
C TYR A 217 5.95 11.15 6.52
N THR A 218 5.27 10.08 6.12
CA THR A 218 4.71 9.10 7.04
C THR A 218 5.04 7.68 6.60
N ASP A 219 5.17 6.80 7.58
CA ASP A 219 4.99 5.36 7.43
C ASP A 219 3.70 5.02 8.17
N ALA A 220 2.68 4.54 7.46
CA ALA A 220 1.39 4.24 8.06
C ALA A 220 1.46 3.06 9.07
N THR A 221 2.55 2.28 9.03
CA THR A 221 2.78 1.19 9.97
C THR A 221 3.58 1.62 11.21
N ASP A 222 4.15 2.84 11.23
CA ASP A 222 4.79 3.42 12.40
C ASP A 222 3.78 4.25 13.20
N THR A 223 3.28 3.65 14.29
CA THR A 223 2.27 4.25 15.16
C THR A 223 2.79 5.46 15.93
N ASN A 224 4.10 5.56 16.19
CA ASN A 224 4.68 6.71 16.87
C ASN A 224 4.79 7.90 15.91
N LEU A 225 5.23 7.65 14.67
CA LEU A 225 5.28 8.68 13.63
C LEU A 225 3.87 9.22 13.32
N LEU A 226 2.88 8.34 13.15
CA LEU A 226 1.49 8.76 12.94
C LEU A 226 0.95 9.58 14.12
N ARG A 227 1.27 9.20 15.37
CA ARG A 227 0.87 9.98 16.55
C ARG A 227 1.42 11.41 16.50
N ASN A 228 2.70 11.56 16.15
CA ASN A 228 3.36 12.86 16.06
C ASN A 228 2.80 13.71 14.90
N ILE A 229 2.50 13.09 13.76
CA ILE A 229 1.88 13.76 12.62
C ILE A 229 0.47 14.22 12.98
N MET A 230 -0.34 13.38 13.63
CA MET A 230 -1.68 13.74 14.05
C MET A 230 -1.68 14.88 15.08
N ALA A 231 -0.71 14.90 16.00
CA ALA A 231 -0.52 16.05 16.90
C ALA A 231 -0.20 17.33 16.12
N SER A 232 0.68 17.26 15.12
CA SER A 232 1.01 18.40 14.25
C SER A 232 -0.22 18.89 13.46
N VAL A 233 -1.03 17.97 12.92
CA VAL A 233 -2.28 18.27 12.22
C VAL A 233 -3.29 18.95 13.16
N ASN A 234 -3.42 18.47 14.40
CA ASN A 234 -4.25 19.09 15.42
C ASN A 234 -3.84 20.56 15.68
N ASP A 235 -2.54 20.81 15.84
CA ASP A 235 -2.03 22.16 16.09
C ASP A 235 -2.27 23.11 14.92
N ILE A 236 -2.13 22.62 13.68
CA ILE A 236 -2.45 23.37 12.46
C ILE A 236 -3.94 23.75 12.43
N ILE A 237 -4.83 22.79 12.69
CA ILE A 237 -6.28 23.03 12.69
C ILE A 237 -6.66 24.05 13.77
N LEU A 238 -6.14 23.88 14.99
CA LEU A 238 -6.39 24.79 16.10
C LEU A 238 -5.89 26.20 15.80
N SER A 239 -4.66 26.34 15.30
CA SER A 239 -4.07 27.63 14.94
C SER A 239 -4.89 28.37 13.89
N ARG A 240 -5.40 27.66 12.88
CA ARG A 240 -6.30 28.24 11.86
C ARG A 240 -7.64 28.66 12.44
N ASN A 241 -8.27 27.83 13.26
CA ASN A 241 -9.55 28.15 13.87
C ASN A 241 -9.45 29.37 14.79
N VAL A 242 -8.36 29.50 15.55
CA VAL A 242 -8.09 30.69 16.37
C VAL A 242 -7.92 31.93 15.50
N LYS A 243 -7.11 31.86 14.42
CA LYS A 243 -6.95 32.99 13.49
C LYS A 243 -8.27 33.43 12.85
N ALA A 244 -9.14 32.48 12.51
CA ALA A 244 -10.46 32.75 11.94
C ALA A 244 -11.46 33.34 12.95
N MET A 245 -11.22 33.23 14.26
CA MET A 245 -12.04 33.86 15.31
C MET A 245 -11.60 35.27 15.68
N VAL A 246 -10.37 35.66 15.30
CA VAL A 246 -9.76 36.96 15.64
C VAL A 246 -9.92 37.98 14.49
N LEU A 247 -10.42 37.53 13.33
CA LEU A 247 -10.78 38.36 12.17
C LEU A 247 -12.30 38.37 12.00
#